data_AF-A0A9X8R0U8-F1
#
_entry.id   AF-A0A9X8R0U8-F1
#
_cell.length_a   1.000
_cell.length_b   1.000
_cell.length_c   1.000
_cell.angle_alpha   90.00
_cell.angle_beta   90.00
_cell.angle_gamma   90.00
#
_symmetry.space_group_name_H-M   'P 1'
#
loop_
_entity.id
_entity.type
_entity.pdbx_description
1 polymer ?
#
loop_
_entity_poly.entity_id
_entity_poly.type
_entity_poly.pdbx_seq_one_letter_code
_entity_poly.pdbx_strand_id
1 'polypeptide(L)'
;MSTAVSDTQPWVRRVPAPLFVAVYGALVILVIFGAAMAASRTTASTPADAELPQPERPFNPAPADPSNVAASIRPHLIENVRVGETNTGAMMRGDVVVGALDDSTEIAGHLSRLLEQNCLDTVTLTSKSGMRFNFWGFCFSTLPPETLAQFIDFGVAEGADSVSFSDYASHNHFRVITLNWMDADDADALSERWLDVERPDEIDRVTFNGYTDDEVVVVDNDQETGEQLKRWPLLANPTTSAGE
;
A
#
# COMPACT_ATOMS: atom_id res chain seq x y z
N MET A 1 -70.75 80.56 4.83
CA MET A 1 -69.62 81.33 5.39
C MET A 1 -69.29 80.77 6.76
N SER A 2 -67.99 80.58 7.02
CA SER A 2 -67.30 80.43 8.32
C SER A 2 -67.55 79.24 9.25
N THR A 3 -66.53 78.38 9.26
CA THR A 3 -65.78 77.79 10.40
C THR A 3 -66.50 77.17 11.60
N ALA A 4 -66.19 75.89 11.85
CA ALA A 4 -65.78 75.43 13.18
C ALA A 4 -64.84 74.22 13.06
N VAL A 5 -63.65 74.35 13.65
CA VAL A 5 -62.78 73.23 14.01
C VAL A 5 -63.34 72.61 15.30
N SER A 6 -63.37 71.28 15.39
CA SER A 6 -63.41 70.59 16.69
C SER A 6 -62.65 69.27 16.57
N ASP A 7 -61.59 69.18 17.35
CA ASP A 7 -60.84 67.97 17.65
C ASP A 7 -61.73 66.89 18.26
N THR A 8 -61.52 65.63 17.86
CA THR A 8 -61.78 64.47 18.74
C THR A 8 -60.97 63.24 18.30
N GLN A 9 -59.86 63.08 19.01
CA GLN A 9 -58.96 61.95 19.25
C GLN A 9 -59.51 60.51 18.94
N PRO A 10 -58.79 59.66 18.17
CA PRO A 10 -59.15 58.27 18.00
C PRO A 10 -58.77 57.42 19.22
N TRP A 11 -59.77 56.67 19.68
CA TRP A 11 -59.81 55.85 20.88
C TRP A 11 -59.00 54.55 20.70
N VAL A 12 -57.67 54.62 20.81
CA VAL A 12 -56.86 53.39 20.96
C VAL A 12 -57.06 52.85 22.38
N ARG A 13 -58.01 51.93 22.50
CA ARG A 13 -58.32 51.19 23.72
C ARG A 13 -57.05 50.50 24.20
N ARG A 14 -56.46 51.01 25.29
CA ARG A 14 -55.33 50.38 25.99
C ARG A 14 -55.76 48.98 26.44
N VAL A 15 -55.32 47.96 25.73
CA VAL A 15 -55.44 46.58 26.20
C VAL A 15 -54.60 46.46 27.47
N PRO A 16 -55.13 45.89 28.57
CA PRO A 16 -54.33 45.66 29.77
C PRO A 16 -53.12 44.79 29.42
N ALA A 17 -51.92 45.22 29.79
CA ALA A 17 -50.66 44.48 29.58
C ALA A 17 -50.75 42.97 29.90
N PRO A 18 -51.40 42.50 30.98
CA PRO A 18 -51.51 41.05 31.24
C PRO A 18 -52.34 40.30 30.19
N LEU A 19 -53.30 40.96 29.55
CA LEU A 19 -54.19 40.36 28.54
C LEU A 19 -53.46 40.24 27.19
N PHE A 20 -52.61 41.22 26.85
CA PHE A 20 -51.73 41.13 25.70
C PHE A 20 -50.68 40.01 25.86
N VAL A 21 -50.06 39.91 27.04
CA VAL A 21 -49.08 38.85 27.34
C VAL A 21 -49.71 37.45 27.33
N ALA A 22 -50.93 37.29 27.85
CA ALA A 22 -51.62 36.01 27.84
C ALA A 22 -51.96 35.54 26.42
N VAL A 23 -52.43 36.45 25.56
CA VAL A 23 -52.80 36.13 24.17
C VAL A 23 -51.56 35.86 23.32
N TYR A 24 -50.52 36.68 23.43
CA TYR A 24 -49.26 36.45 22.71
C TYR A 24 -48.52 35.21 23.21
N GLY A 25 -48.50 34.98 24.53
CA GLY A 25 -47.89 33.79 25.13
C GLY A 25 -48.59 32.51 24.67
N ALA A 26 -49.92 32.50 24.65
CA ALA A 26 -50.68 31.36 24.13
C ALA A 26 -50.44 31.12 22.64
N LEU A 27 -50.37 32.18 21.82
CA LEU A 27 -50.08 32.06 20.39
C LEU A 27 -48.67 31.52 20.11
N VAL A 28 -47.66 32.01 20.83
CA VAL A 28 -46.27 31.53 20.68
C VAL A 28 -46.16 30.05 21.08
N ILE A 29 -46.80 29.64 22.17
CA ILE A 29 -46.83 28.22 22.58
C ILE A 29 -47.52 27.37 21.51
N LEU A 30 -48.63 27.84 20.93
CA LEU A 30 -49.35 27.12 19.87
C LEU A 30 -48.51 26.98 18.59
N VAL A 31 -47.74 28.01 18.21
CA VAL A 31 -46.83 27.96 17.06
C VAL A 31 -45.67 27.00 17.31
N ILE A 32 -45.08 27.01 18.51
CA ILE A 32 -43.97 26.11 18.88
C ILE A 32 -44.46 24.65 18.94
N PHE A 33 -45.61 24.38 19.58
CA PHE A 33 -46.19 23.04 19.63
C PHE A 33 -46.69 22.59 18.25
N GLY A 34 -47.23 23.48 17.44
CA GLY A 34 -47.65 23.20 16.06
C GLY A 34 -46.46 22.83 15.17
N ALA A 35 -45.35 23.55 15.28
CA ALA A 35 -44.11 23.24 14.56
C ALA A 35 -43.47 21.92 15.04
N ALA A 36 -43.46 21.67 16.35
CA ALA A 36 -42.95 20.42 16.92
C ALA A 36 -43.81 19.20 16.53
N MET A 37 -45.14 19.34 16.53
CA MET A 37 -46.06 18.28 16.07
C MET A 37 -46.05 18.07 14.55
N ALA A 38 -45.77 19.11 13.76
CA ALA A 38 -45.60 18.97 12.31
C ALA A 38 -44.28 18.29 11.96
N ALA A 39 -43.18 18.63 12.67
CA ALA A 39 -41.88 17.98 12.53
C ALA A 39 -41.89 16.53 13.04
N SER A 40 -42.73 16.19 14.02
CA SER A 40 -42.87 14.82 14.53
C SER A 40 -43.82 13.94 13.70
N ARG A 41 -44.51 14.49 12.70
CA ARG A 41 -45.44 13.75 11.81
C ARG A 41 -44.88 13.53 10.41
N THR A 42 -43.70 14.05 10.09
CA THR A 42 -42.99 13.76 8.83
C THR A 42 -42.00 12.61 8.93
N THR A 43 -41.93 11.88 10.05
CA THR A 43 -41.41 10.50 10.09
C THR A 43 -42.45 9.56 9.46
N ALA A 44 -42.64 9.73 8.15
CA ALA A 44 -43.12 8.64 7.32
C ALA A 44 -42.10 7.50 7.49
N SER A 45 -42.60 6.32 7.82
CA SER A 45 -41.83 5.10 7.87
C SER A 45 -41.23 4.83 6.48
N THR A 46 -40.02 5.33 6.24
CA THR A 46 -39.15 4.77 5.21
C THR A 46 -39.03 3.28 5.55
N PRO A 47 -39.30 2.34 4.64
CA PRO A 47 -38.93 0.95 4.89
C PRO A 47 -37.46 0.97 5.30
N ALA A 48 -37.13 0.32 6.41
CA ALA A 48 -35.73 0.15 6.78
C ALA A 48 -35.09 -0.64 5.65
N ASP A 49 -34.44 0.06 4.72
CA ASP A 49 -33.45 -0.53 3.85
C ASP A 49 -32.51 -1.29 4.78
N ALA A 50 -32.33 -2.58 4.52
CA ALA A 50 -31.36 -3.37 5.25
C ALA A 50 -30.04 -2.60 5.16
N GLU A 51 -29.64 -1.97 6.27
CA GLU A 51 -28.40 -1.24 6.32
C GLU A 51 -27.33 -2.28 6.08
N LEU A 52 -26.80 -2.30 4.85
CA LEU A 52 -25.66 -3.11 4.52
C LEU A 52 -24.61 -2.80 5.59
N PRO A 53 -23.96 -3.81 6.19
CA PRO A 53 -22.88 -3.55 7.14
C PRO A 53 -21.97 -2.53 6.47
N GLN A 54 -21.75 -1.40 7.16
CA GLN A 54 -20.84 -0.39 6.63
C GLN A 54 -19.53 -1.12 6.31
N PRO A 55 -18.91 -0.85 5.14
CA PRO A 55 -17.62 -1.44 4.84
C PRO A 55 -16.73 -1.17 6.05
N GLU A 56 -16.24 -2.25 6.67
CA GLU A 56 -15.30 -2.14 7.77
C GLU A 56 -14.18 -1.23 7.27
N ARG A 57 -13.92 -0.14 8.01
CA ARG A 57 -12.76 0.68 7.73
C ARG A 57 -11.55 -0.26 7.72
N PRO A 58 -10.64 -0.16 6.73
CA PRO A 58 -9.43 -0.97 6.72
C PRO A 58 -8.80 -0.93 8.10
N PHE A 59 -8.67 -2.11 8.73
CA PHE A 59 -7.98 -2.21 10.01
C PHE A 59 -6.55 -1.74 9.76
N ASN A 60 -6.13 -0.70 10.48
CA ASN A 60 -4.77 -0.18 10.43
C ASN A 60 -4.16 -0.34 11.84
N PRO A 61 -3.12 -1.17 12.01
CA PRO A 61 -2.43 -1.94 10.97
C PRO A 61 -3.30 -3.05 10.38
N ALA A 62 -3.03 -3.47 9.15
CA ALA A 62 -3.70 -4.62 8.54
C ALA A 62 -3.62 -5.85 9.46
N PRO A 63 -4.63 -6.75 9.47
CA PRO A 63 -4.59 -7.93 10.33
C PRO A 63 -3.37 -8.78 9.98
N ALA A 64 -2.43 -8.89 10.93
CA ALA A 64 -1.38 -9.88 10.86
C ALA A 64 -1.99 -11.23 11.22
N ASP A 65 -2.09 -12.14 10.25
CA ASP A 65 -2.53 -13.52 10.52
C ASP A 65 -1.47 -14.52 10.02
N PRO A 66 -0.44 -14.79 10.85
CA PRO A 66 0.58 -15.79 10.51
C PRO A 66 -0.02 -17.18 10.29
N SER A 67 -1.15 -17.50 10.92
CA SER A 67 -1.80 -18.81 10.77
C SER A 67 -2.40 -18.98 9.38
N ASN A 68 -3.01 -17.93 8.84
CA ASN A 68 -3.51 -17.92 7.46
C ASN A 68 -2.36 -18.01 6.44
N VAL A 69 -1.25 -17.32 6.69
CA VAL A 69 -0.04 -17.43 5.86
C VAL A 69 0.45 -18.88 5.86
N ALA A 70 0.65 -19.49 7.04
CA ALA A 70 1.13 -20.86 7.15
C ALA A 70 0.20 -21.88 6.48
N ALA A 71 -1.11 -21.71 6.60
CA ALA A 71 -2.10 -22.58 5.97
C ALA A 71 -2.15 -22.45 4.44
N SER A 72 -1.73 -21.30 3.91
CA SER A 72 -1.74 -21.01 2.47
C SER A 72 -0.51 -21.54 1.73
N ILE A 73 0.54 -21.97 2.45
CA ILE A 73 1.79 -22.46 1.87
C ILE A 73 1.58 -23.80 1.17
N ARG A 74 2.17 -23.92 -0.01
CA ARG A 74 2.28 -25.17 -0.77
C ARG A 74 3.60 -25.88 -0.44
N PRO A 75 3.60 -27.00 0.30
CA PRO A 75 4.83 -27.64 0.76
C PRO A 75 5.73 -28.20 -0.35
N HIS A 76 5.20 -28.42 -1.56
CA HIS A 76 5.99 -28.85 -2.71
C HIS A 76 6.72 -27.70 -3.41
N LEU A 77 6.47 -26.45 -3.01
CA LEU A 77 7.14 -25.25 -3.53
C LEU A 77 8.05 -24.62 -2.46
N ILE A 78 7.59 -24.58 -1.21
CA ILE A 78 8.29 -23.94 -0.09
C ILE A 78 8.25 -24.85 1.13
N GLU A 79 9.40 -25.14 1.71
CA GLU A 79 9.55 -25.96 2.92
C GLU A 79 10.20 -25.18 4.08
N ASN A 80 10.27 -25.81 5.26
CA ASN A 80 10.85 -25.23 6.48
C ASN A 80 10.28 -23.85 6.87
N VAL A 81 9.01 -23.61 6.53
CA VAL A 81 8.40 -22.29 6.69
C VAL A 81 8.27 -21.88 8.16
N ARG A 82 8.65 -20.64 8.43
CA ARG A 82 8.46 -19.94 9.69
C ARG A 82 7.70 -18.65 9.42
N VAL A 83 6.60 -18.48 10.14
CA VAL A 83 5.74 -17.29 10.07
C VAL A 83 5.77 -16.55 11.40
N GLY A 84 5.52 -15.25 11.37
CA GLY A 84 5.40 -14.44 12.58
C GLY A 84 4.69 -13.12 12.30
N GLU A 85 4.20 -12.48 13.35
CA GLU A 85 3.65 -11.12 13.27
C GLU A 85 4.79 -10.10 13.22
N THR A 86 4.55 -8.99 12.54
CA THR A 86 5.39 -7.79 12.56
C THR A 86 4.54 -6.59 13.00
N ASN A 87 5.15 -5.41 13.10
CA ASN A 87 4.40 -4.18 13.41
C ASN A 87 3.44 -3.76 12.29
N THR A 88 3.65 -4.26 11.07
CA THR A 88 3.00 -3.78 9.85
C THR A 88 2.28 -4.87 9.07
N GLY A 89 2.36 -6.14 9.52
CA GLY A 89 1.72 -7.28 8.88
C GLY A 89 2.26 -8.60 9.44
N ALA A 90 2.49 -9.57 8.56
CA ALA A 90 3.13 -10.83 8.86
C ALA A 90 4.44 -10.97 8.09
N MET A 91 5.39 -11.68 8.69
CA MET A 91 6.62 -12.11 8.02
C MET A 91 6.61 -13.61 7.74
N MET A 92 7.30 -14.01 6.66
CA MET A 92 7.54 -15.39 6.30
C MET A 92 9.03 -15.61 5.98
N ARG A 93 9.60 -16.71 6.48
CA ARG A 93 10.87 -17.26 6.01
C ARG A 93 10.72 -18.71 5.63
N GLY A 94 11.41 -19.18 4.60
CA GLY A 94 11.39 -20.58 4.20
C GLY A 94 12.45 -20.91 3.17
N ASP A 95 12.48 -22.17 2.76
CA ASP A 95 13.39 -22.68 1.75
C ASP A 95 12.61 -23.06 0.49
N VAL A 96 13.14 -22.72 -0.68
CA VAL A 96 12.56 -23.14 -1.96
C VAL A 96 12.90 -24.60 -2.19
N VAL A 97 11.87 -25.41 -2.47
CA VAL A 97 12.04 -26.84 -2.73
C VAL A 97 12.85 -27.06 -4.01
N VAL A 98 13.68 -28.10 -4.02
CA VAL A 98 14.50 -28.47 -5.19
C VAL A 98 13.60 -28.76 -6.41
N GLY A 99 13.93 -28.14 -7.54
CA GLY A 99 13.17 -28.27 -8.80
C GLY A 99 12.04 -27.24 -8.95
N ALA A 100 11.64 -26.53 -7.90
CA ALA A 100 10.62 -25.48 -7.98
C ALA A 100 11.10 -24.21 -8.73
N LEU A 101 12.39 -24.13 -9.05
CA LEU A 101 13.00 -23.06 -9.84
C LEU A 101 13.43 -23.53 -11.24
N ASP A 102 13.19 -24.80 -11.62
CA ASP A 102 13.47 -25.27 -12.98
C ASP A 102 12.47 -24.67 -14.00
N ASP A 103 11.25 -24.38 -13.52
CA ASP A 103 10.22 -23.55 -14.15
C ASP A 103 9.55 -22.74 -13.04
N SER A 104 9.83 -21.43 -12.97
CA SER A 104 9.34 -20.60 -11.87
C SER A 104 7.86 -20.26 -11.95
N THR A 105 7.14 -20.66 -13.02
CA THR A 105 5.73 -20.31 -13.23
C THR A 105 4.85 -20.68 -12.04
N GLU A 106 5.00 -21.90 -11.49
CA GLU A 106 4.15 -22.33 -10.38
C GLU A 106 4.48 -21.59 -9.07
N ILE A 107 5.76 -21.43 -8.74
CA ILE A 107 6.17 -20.74 -7.51
C ILE A 107 5.85 -19.25 -7.58
N ALA A 108 6.05 -18.60 -8.74
CA ALA A 108 5.67 -17.22 -8.97
C ALA A 108 4.15 -17.02 -8.84
N GLY A 109 3.34 -17.90 -9.43
CA GLY A 109 1.88 -17.88 -9.27
C GLY A 109 1.42 -18.19 -7.85
N HIS A 110 2.16 -19.00 -7.10
CA HIS A 110 1.89 -19.21 -5.68
C HIS A 110 2.21 -17.96 -4.85
N LEU A 111 3.37 -17.35 -5.05
CA LEU A 111 3.82 -16.15 -4.34
C LEU A 111 2.91 -14.97 -4.63
N SER A 112 2.57 -14.74 -5.90
CA SER A 112 1.67 -13.66 -6.29
C SER A 112 0.33 -13.75 -5.55
N ARG A 113 -0.27 -14.94 -5.50
CA ARG A 113 -1.52 -15.18 -4.75
C ARG A 113 -1.33 -15.05 -3.24
N LEU A 114 -0.21 -15.53 -2.71
CA LEU A 114 0.08 -15.48 -1.27
C LEU A 114 0.16 -14.03 -0.78
N LEU A 115 0.83 -13.16 -1.55
CA LEU A 115 0.96 -11.72 -1.29
C LEU A 115 -0.38 -10.97 -1.47
N GLU A 116 -1.17 -11.32 -2.49
CA GLU A 116 -2.50 -10.75 -2.71
C GLU A 116 -3.46 -11.05 -1.54
N GLN A 117 -3.39 -12.26 -0.98
CA GLN A 117 -4.32 -12.75 0.04
C GLN A 117 -3.93 -12.40 1.48
N ASN A 118 -2.69 -11.98 1.72
CA ASN A 118 -2.16 -11.77 3.06
C ASN A 118 -1.42 -10.44 3.16
N CYS A 119 -1.42 -9.84 4.34
CA CYS A 119 -0.53 -8.74 4.61
C CYS A 119 0.89 -9.24 4.91
N LEU A 120 1.71 -9.50 3.88
CA LEU A 120 3.07 -10.03 4.01
C LEU A 120 4.12 -8.93 3.81
N ASP A 121 4.45 -8.23 4.89
CA ASP A 121 5.38 -7.11 4.81
C ASP A 121 6.84 -7.53 4.60
N THR A 122 7.19 -8.78 4.94
CA THR A 122 8.52 -9.35 4.78
C THR A 122 8.44 -10.83 4.43
N VAL A 123 8.90 -11.19 3.24
CA VAL A 123 9.15 -12.58 2.84
C VAL A 123 10.62 -12.76 2.51
N THR A 124 11.24 -13.82 3.02
CA THR A 124 12.58 -14.25 2.62
C THR A 124 12.57 -15.73 2.32
N LEU A 125 12.83 -16.09 1.07
CA LEU A 125 13.01 -17.48 0.64
C LEU A 125 14.47 -17.71 0.25
N THR A 126 14.99 -18.90 0.55
CA THR A 126 16.36 -19.28 0.20
C THR A 126 16.34 -20.51 -0.70
N SER A 127 17.00 -20.45 -1.85
CA SER A 127 17.20 -21.63 -2.70
C SER A 127 18.25 -22.55 -2.10
N LYS A 128 18.32 -23.79 -2.60
CA LYS A 128 19.38 -24.73 -2.21
C LYS A 128 20.80 -24.25 -2.58
N SER A 129 20.95 -23.41 -3.61
CA SER A 129 22.23 -22.80 -3.98
C SER A 129 22.64 -21.63 -3.08
N GLY A 130 21.75 -21.17 -2.19
CA GLY A 130 21.99 -20.03 -1.31
C GLY A 130 21.47 -18.70 -1.84
N MET A 131 20.90 -18.67 -3.05
CA MET A 131 20.25 -17.49 -3.62
C MET A 131 19.02 -17.09 -2.80
N ARG A 132 18.85 -15.80 -2.53
CA ARG A 132 17.75 -15.27 -1.70
C ARG A 132 16.69 -14.56 -2.54
N PHE A 133 15.43 -14.88 -2.31
CA PHE A 133 14.29 -14.15 -2.86
C PHE A 133 13.61 -13.36 -1.73
N ASN A 134 13.57 -12.04 -1.86
CA ASN A 134 12.96 -11.18 -0.85
C ASN A 134 11.74 -10.45 -1.40
N PHE A 135 10.70 -10.32 -0.57
CA PHE A 135 9.54 -9.49 -0.87
C PHE A 135 9.30 -8.56 0.31
N TRP A 136 9.20 -7.26 0.05
CA TRP A 136 9.02 -6.24 1.08
C TRP A 136 7.85 -5.32 0.78
N GLY A 137 7.06 -5.02 1.81
CA GLY A 137 5.99 -4.02 1.74
C GLY A 137 4.69 -4.49 1.06
N PHE A 138 4.58 -5.76 0.69
CA PHE A 138 3.39 -6.32 0.06
C PHE A 138 2.30 -6.62 1.08
N CYS A 139 1.33 -5.72 1.20
CA CYS A 139 0.22 -5.90 2.13
C CYS A 139 -1.12 -5.90 1.40
N PHE A 140 -1.68 -7.09 1.14
CA PHE A 140 -2.83 -7.26 0.23
C PHE A 140 -2.59 -6.61 -1.14
N SER A 141 -1.34 -6.69 -1.60
CA SER A 141 -0.88 -6.21 -2.89
C SER A 141 0.07 -7.24 -3.48
N THR A 142 0.22 -7.24 -4.79
CA THR A 142 1.08 -8.20 -5.48
C THR A 142 1.64 -7.65 -6.78
N LEU A 143 2.52 -8.44 -7.40
CA LEU A 143 2.96 -8.29 -8.78
C LEU A 143 2.35 -9.41 -9.63
N PRO A 144 2.17 -9.18 -10.95
CA PRO A 144 1.74 -10.22 -11.85
C PRO A 144 2.68 -11.44 -11.79
N PRO A 145 2.15 -12.68 -11.82
CA PRO A 145 2.96 -13.89 -11.77
C PRO A 145 4.06 -13.94 -12.84
N GLU A 146 3.78 -13.44 -14.04
CA GLU A 146 4.72 -13.38 -15.16
C GLU A 146 5.93 -12.50 -14.85
N THR A 147 5.72 -11.36 -14.19
CA THR A 147 6.78 -10.44 -13.77
C THR A 147 7.62 -11.06 -12.67
N LEU A 148 6.99 -11.74 -11.70
CA LEU A 148 7.74 -12.48 -10.68
C LEU A 148 8.59 -13.60 -11.31
N ALA A 149 8.01 -14.38 -12.22
CA ALA A 149 8.69 -15.48 -12.92
C ALA A 149 9.89 -14.96 -13.72
N GLN A 150 9.70 -13.90 -14.52
CA GLN A 150 10.76 -13.29 -15.33
C GLN A 150 12.02 -12.99 -14.51
N PHE A 151 11.88 -12.31 -13.36
CA PHE A 151 13.04 -11.91 -12.57
C PHE A 151 13.59 -13.01 -11.67
N ILE A 152 12.76 -13.99 -11.27
CA ILE A 152 13.23 -15.21 -10.61
C ILE A 152 14.09 -16.02 -11.60
N ASP A 153 13.58 -16.28 -12.80
CA ASP A 153 14.27 -17.04 -13.84
C ASP A 153 15.56 -16.36 -14.26
N PHE A 154 15.52 -15.04 -14.49
CA PHE A 154 16.71 -14.27 -14.83
C PHE A 154 17.78 -14.37 -13.73
N GLY A 155 17.40 -14.14 -12.46
CA GLY A 155 18.34 -14.24 -11.35
C GLY A 155 18.93 -15.64 -11.18
N VAL A 156 18.13 -16.69 -11.40
CA VAL A 156 18.60 -18.08 -11.33
C VAL A 156 19.54 -18.41 -12.49
N ALA A 157 19.18 -18.02 -13.72
CA ALA A 157 19.96 -18.29 -14.92
C ALA A 157 21.32 -17.57 -14.90
N GLU A 158 21.34 -16.34 -14.41
CA GLU A 158 22.54 -15.50 -14.34
C GLU A 158 23.33 -15.65 -13.03
N GLY A 159 22.90 -16.53 -12.12
CA GLY A 159 23.61 -16.83 -10.88
C GLY A 159 23.66 -15.67 -9.89
N ALA A 160 22.59 -14.89 -9.77
CA ALA A 160 22.50 -13.83 -8.77
C ALA A 160 22.49 -14.38 -7.33
N ASP A 161 23.03 -13.62 -6.39
CA ASP A 161 22.95 -13.95 -4.96
C ASP A 161 21.59 -13.62 -4.37
N SER A 162 20.90 -12.64 -4.95
CA SER A 162 19.54 -12.31 -4.53
C SER A 162 18.71 -11.61 -5.60
N VAL A 163 17.40 -11.82 -5.53
CA VAL A 163 16.37 -11.06 -6.22
C VAL A 163 15.41 -10.53 -5.16
N SER A 164 15.14 -9.23 -5.17
CA SER A 164 14.28 -8.58 -4.19
C SER A 164 13.19 -7.79 -4.89
N PHE A 165 11.96 -7.93 -4.43
CA PHE A 165 10.79 -7.21 -4.90
C PHE A 165 10.31 -6.31 -3.76
N SER A 166 10.11 -5.03 -4.02
CA SER A 166 9.68 -4.05 -3.02
C SER A 166 8.45 -3.31 -3.50
N ASP A 167 7.45 -3.15 -2.63
CA ASP A 167 6.32 -2.24 -2.80
C ASP A 167 6.40 -1.14 -1.75
N TYR A 168 6.75 0.08 -2.17
CA TYR A 168 6.77 1.25 -1.31
C TYR A 168 5.39 1.92 -1.32
N ALA A 169 4.47 1.40 -0.50
CA ALA A 169 3.10 1.91 -0.37
C ALA A 169 3.05 3.43 -0.06
N SER A 170 4.02 3.97 0.69
CA SER A 170 4.11 5.40 1.01
C SER A 170 4.41 6.31 -0.19
N HIS A 171 4.86 5.74 -1.31
CA HIS A 171 5.21 6.45 -2.54
C HIS A 171 4.27 6.02 -3.69
N ASN A 172 2.96 5.95 -3.40
CA ASN A 172 1.96 5.54 -4.39
C ASN A 172 2.24 4.15 -5.00
N HIS A 173 2.65 3.20 -4.17
CA HIS A 173 3.07 1.86 -4.59
C HIS A 173 4.23 1.86 -5.59
N PHE A 174 5.26 2.66 -5.31
CA PHE A 174 6.50 2.62 -6.09
C PHE A 174 7.13 1.23 -5.96
N ARG A 175 7.21 0.49 -7.06
CA ARG A 175 7.65 -0.90 -7.13
C ARG A 175 9.06 -0.99 -7.66
N VAL A 176 9.91 -1.66 -6.90
CA VAL A 176 11.32 -1.81 -7.23
C VAL A 176 11.71 -3.28 -7.24
N ILE A 177 12.38 -3.69 -8.31
CA ILE A 177 13.03 -4.99 -8.41
C ILE A 177 14.53 -4.76 -8.31
N THR A 178 15.22 -5.51 -7.45
CA THR A 178 16.67 -5.40 -7.26
C THR A 178 17.33 -6.76 -7.31
N LEU A 179 18.34 -6.90 -8.16
CA LEU A 179 19.16 -8.10 -8.28
C LEU A 179 20.60 -7.77 -7.87
N ASN A 180 21.23 -8.67 -7.11
CA ASN A 180 22.59 -8.46 -6.61
C ASN A 180 23.49 -9.66 -6.88
N TRP A 181 24.72 -9.37 -7.32
CA TRP A 181 25.87 -10.27 -7.40
C TRP A 181 26.96 -9.71 -6.49
N MET A 182 27.15 -10.33 -5.33
CA MET A 182 28.07 -9.91 -4.27
C MET A 182 29.55 -10.20 -4.61
N ASP A 183 29.80 -11.08 -5.57
CA ASP A 183 31.11 -11.45 -6.08
C ASP A 183 31.01 -11.70 -7.59
N ALA A 184 31.09 -10.63 -8.38
CA ALA A 184 30.91 -10.66 -9.82
C ALA A 184 32.27 -10.79 -10.53
N ASP A 185 32.51 -11.95 -11.17
CA ASP A 185 33.77 -12.23 -11.88
C ASP A 185 34.00 -11.34 -13.12
N ASP A 186 32.94 -11.05 -13.88
CA ASP A 186 32.99 -10.25 -15.11
C ASP A 186 31.81 -9.28 -15.15
N ALA A 187 31.97 -8.16 -14.44
CA ALA A 187 30.93 -7.14 -14.34
C ALA A 187 30.63 -6.44 -15.68
N ASP A 188 31.57 -6.43 -16.63
CA ASP A 188 31.36 -5.86 -17.96
C ASP A 188 30.35 -6.70 -18.74
N ALA A 189 30.65 -7.98 -18.93
CA ALA A 189 29.77 -8.88 -19.66
C ALA A 189 28.40 -9.00 -18.98
N LEU A 190 28.37 -9.00 -17.65
CA LEU A 190 27.13 -9.05 -16.87
C LEU A 190 26.30 -7.77 -17.05
N SER A 191 26.93 -6.60 -17.04
CA SER A 191 26.25 -5.32 -17.27
C SER A 191 25.66 -5.19 -18.66
N GLU A 192 26.31 -5.73 -19.69
CA GLU A 192 25.74 -5.76 -21.05
C GLU A 192 24.43 -6.54 -21.09
N ARG A 193 24.36 -7.70 -20.42
CA ARG A 193 23.15 -8.52 -20.36
C ARG A 193 22.02 -7.87 -19.56
N TRP A 194 22.36 -7.07 -18.54
CA TRP A 194 21.36 -6.33 -17.76
C TRP A 194 20.63 -5.26 -18.58
N LEU A 195 21.30 -4.65 -19.56
CA LEU A 195 20.71 -3.62 -20.45
C LEU A 195 19.68 -4.23 -21.42
N ASP A 196 19.75 -5.54 -21.67
CA ASP A 196 18.77 -6.24 -22.50
C ASP A 196 17.49 -6.62 -21.71
N VAL A 197 17.46 -6.41 -20.38
CA VAL A 197 16.30 -6.76 -19.56
C VAL A 197 15.25 -5.65 -19.62
N GLU A 198 14.13 -5.95 -20.27
CA GLU A 198 12.98 -5.05 -20.30
C GLU A 198 12.33 -4.92 -18.92
N ARG A 199 12.07 -3.67 -18.50
CA ARG A 199 11.27 -3.34 -17.32
C ARG A 199 9.77 -3.45 -17.67
N PRO A 200 8.99 -4.29 -16.97
CA PRO A 200 7.54 -4.32 -17.14
C PRO A 200 6.88 -2.99 -16.76
N ASP A 201 5.78 -2.64 -17.43
CA ASP A 201 5.10 -1.34 -17.27
C ASP A 201 4.63 -1.07 -15.82
N GLU A 202 4.34 -2.12 -15.06
CA GLU A 202 3.87 -2.05 -13.68
C GLU A 202 4.97 -1.92 -12.62
N ILE A 203 6.25 -1.95 -13.04
CA ILE A 203 7.43 -1.82 -12.19
C ILE A 203 8.03 -0.45 -12.41
N ASP A 204 8.11 0.39 -11.39
CA ASP A 204 8.68 1.73 -11.53
C ASP A 204 10.20 1.70 -11.76
N ARG A 205 10.90 0.72 -11.17
CA ARG A 205 12.36 0.63 -11.26
C ARG A 205 12.90 -0.79 -11.18
N VAL A 206 13.86 -1.11 -12.03
CA VAL A 206 14.69 -2.32 -11.95
C VAL A 206 16.14 -1.90 -11.75
N THR A 207 16.80 -2.48 -10.75
CA THR A 207 18.21 -2.20 -10.47
C THR A 207 19.01 -3.49 -10.38
N PHE A 208 20.13 -3.54 -11.09
CA PHE A 208 21.09 -4.63 -11.03
C PHE A 208 22.37 -4.11 -10.39
N ASN A 209 22.90 -4.80 -9.39
CA ASN A 209 24.14 -4.44 -8.71
C ASN A 209 25.15 -5.59 -8.81
N GLY A 210 26.35 -5.29 -9.33
CA GLY A 210 27.49 -6.19 -9.30
C GLY A 210 28.59 -5.60 -8.43
N TYR A 211 29.08 -6.38 -7.50
CA TYR A 211 30.20 -6.05 -6.65
C TYR A 211 31.41 -6.84 -7.11
N THR A 212 32.48 -6.16 -7.50
CA THR A 212 33.78 -6.77 -7.78
C THR A 212 34.78 -6.36 -6.69
N ASP A 213 36.02 -6.86 -6.77
CA ASP A 213 37.10 -6.42 -5.89
C ASP A 213 37.46 -4.93 -6.08
N ASP A 214 37.21 -4.36 -7.27
CA ASP A 214 37.68 -3.04 -7.67
C ASP A 214 36.57 -1.98 -7.75
N GLU A 215 35.32 -2.40 -8.01
CA GLU A 215 34.22 -1.47 -8.24
C GLU A 215 32.84 -2.04 -7.91
N VAL A 216 31.87 -1.13 -7.86
CA VAL A 216 30.45 -1.45 -7.91
C VAL A 216 29.89 -1.00 -9.25
N VAL A 217 29.31 -1.93 -9.99
CA VAL A 217 28.62 -1.68 -11.26
C VAL A 217 27.13 -1.73 -11.01
N VAL A 218 26.40 -0.73 -11.48
CA VAL A 218 24.94 -0.66 -11.36
C VAL A 218 24.32 -0.32 -12.69
N VAL A 219 23.36 -1.16 -13.12
CA VAL A 219 22.42 -0.81 -14.18
C VAL A 219 21.09 -0.48 -13.53
N ASP A 220 20.56 0.68 -13.88
CA ASP A 220 19.31 1.22 -13.35
C ASP A 220 18.37 1.49 -14.50
N ASN A 221 17.22 0.82 -14.54
CA ASN A 221 16.14 1.07 -15.49
C ASN A 221 14.96 1.64 -14.71
N ASP A 222 14.85 2.97 -14.75
CA ASP A 222 13.87 3.74 -13.99
C ASP A 222 12.82 4.34 -14.94
N GLN A 223 11.55 4.33 -14.52
CA GLN A 223 10.45 4.79 -15.37
C GLN A 223 10.59 6.25 -15.81
N GLU A 224 11.12 7.11 -14.94
CA GLU A 224 11.23 8.54 -15.21
C GLU A 224 12.53 8.89 -15.94
N THR A 225 13.64 8.28 -15.52
CA THR A 225 14.98 8.66 -15.96
C THR A 225 15.60 7.72 -17.00
N GLY A 226 14.90 6.64 -17.34
CA GLY A 226 15.33 5.64 -18.30
C GLY A 226 16.49 4.77 -17.80
N GLU A 227 17.13 4.10 -18.74
CA GLU A 227 18.25 3.21 -18.47
C GLU A 227 19.56 3.98 -18.25
N GLN A 228 20.31 3.61 -17.21
CA GLN A 228 21.60 4.21 -16.85
C GLN A 228 22.57 3.13 -16.34
N LEU A 229 23.77 3.09 -16.91
CA LEU A 229 24.92 2.35 -16.38
C LEU A 229 25.78 3.29 -15.53
N LYS A 230 26.07 2.89 -14.29
CA LYS A 230 26.88 3.62 -13.32
C LYS A 230 27.97 2.71 -12.77
N ARG A 231 29.15 3.29 -12.53
CA ARG A 231 30.31 2.59 -11.98
C ARG A 231 30.96 3.42 -10.90
N TRP A 232 31.25 2.80 -9.77
CA TRP A 232 31.93 3.43 -8.65
C TRP A 232 33.14 2.58 -8.24
N PRO A 233 34.37 3.11 -8.38
CA PRO A 233 35.55 2.46 -7.85
C PRO A 233 35.42 2.28 -6.34
N LEU A 234 35.75 1.09 -5.84
CA LEU A 234 36.01 0.88 -4.43
C LEU A 234 37.31 1.61 -4.11
N LEU A 235 37.28 2.57 -3.21
CA LEU A 235 38.47 3.30 -2.80
C LEU A 235 39.48 2.28 -2.28
N ALA A 236 40.55 2.02 -3.04
CA ALA A 236 41.70 1.32 -2.53
C ALA A 236 42.15 2.06 -1.27
N ASN A 237 42.25 1.35 -0.14
CA ASN A 237 42.96 1.88 1.02
C ASN A 237 44.29 2.44 0.49
N PRO A 238 44.68 3.68 0.82
CA PRO A 238 45.94 4.21 0.36
C PRO A 238 47.02 3.25 0.82
N THR A 239 47.58 2.50 -0.12
CA THR A 239 48.76 1.69 0.10
C THR A 239 49.77 2.68 0.61
N THR A 240 50.09 2.59 1.89
CA THR A 240 51.17 3.35 2.49
C THR A 240 52.42 2.84 1.80
N SER A 241 52.79 3.48 0.69
CA SER A 241 54.14 3.40 0.15
C SER A 241 55.05 4.11 1.14
N ALA A 242 55.31 3.46 2.28
CA ALA A 242 56.51 3.72 3.04
C ALA A 242 57.63 2.93 2.33
N GLY A 243 58.13 3.54 1.25
CA GLY A 243 59.49 3.26 0.83
C GLY A 243 60.44 3.90 1.82
N GLU A 244 61.26 3.08 2.46
CA GLU A 244 62.74 3.18 2.62
C GLU A 244 63.21 2.19 3.69
#